data_AF-W0R9J8-F1
#
_entry.id   AF-W0R9J8-F1
#
_cell.length_a   1.000
_cell.length_b   1.000
_cell.length_c   1.000
_cell.angle_alpha   90.00
_cell.angle_beta   90.00
_cell.angle_gamma   90.00
#
_symmetry.space_group_name_H-M   'P 1'
#
loop_
_entity.id
_entity.type
_entity.pdbx_description
1 polymer ?
#
loop_
_entity_poly.entity_id
_entity_poly.type
_entity_poly.pdbx_seq_one_letter_code
_entity_poly.pdbx_strand_id
1 'polypeptide(L)'
;MPIFVGAGLVPARFLLVIRAGTGPAPTKQIRKMTLPYAPTDLIATHPNWVFADFERHALQLSAYLQVEQIRSIALWFEDGAKLACTLLACWHAGVKTLFPPNDAPESREWVEANADIWLTDTTLAHPQAVQFADFSAKAMLQKNVENRPLVSRQNQTALLMKTSGSSGEAKTIEKTAEELWLSAEVLANALPFAQGNQITAITSVSAQHIYGLTVQIMMSLVQGWIIGRKQQFFPENLQAESAATHQSVLISSPAMLSRMAWQQLDFPQLVGVISSDGALDTQLFEQIRHCLNKPVMEVYPNGFELLGRIDRIVKIGGKRTSLVGVETALNQHPWLNDCYIAQHPSQPRLVAWVELNDEGITAFREQGRKAVIEALRRFLSASQESSAVPHFWRFTDHLPRNSQSKISRVEFEKTCLHFATDPIWLLESVEADWQIFHGKVPLDLAYFGGHFANFPLVPGVVEMQWVMDKIHSYFGEEKAVARFDNLKFQKFLRPNDELELRLKWEESKNRMAFQLKTGGEICGSGLVVLL
;
A
#
# COMPACT_ATOMS: atom_id res chain seq x y z
N MET A 1 -27.65 13.04 8.51
CA MET A 1 -27.00 13.98 9.44
C MET A 1 -25.57 14.17 8.99
N PRO A 2 -25.10 15.39 8.68
CA PRO A 2 -23.74 15.61 8.21
C PRO A 2 -22.78 15.64 9.40
N ILE A 3 -21.66 14.91 9.30
CA ILE A 3 -20.55 15.04 10.24
C ILE A 3 -19.62 16.12 9.68
N PHE A 4 -19.58 17.27 10.33
CA PHE A 4 -18.59 18.31 10.09
C PHE A 4 -17.18 17.78 10.38
N VAL A 5 -16.25 17.96 9.45
CA VAL A 5 -14.81 17.78 9.71
C VAL A 5 -14.17 19.16 9.70
N GLY A 6 -13.82 19.64 10.90
CA GLY A 6 -13.15 20.92 11.10
C GLY A 6 -11.72 20.91 10.57
N ALA A 7 -11.34 22.04 9.97
CA ALA A 7 -10.01 22.34 9.46
C ALA A 7 -8.99 22.47 10.61
N GLY A 8 -7.88 21.74 10.48
CA GLY A 8 -6.68 21.87 11.32
C GLY A 8 -5.50 21.26 10.57
N LEU A 9 -4.65 22.12 10.03
CA LEU A 9 -3.50 21.79 9.19
C LEU A 9 -2.38 21.09 9.98
N VAL A 10 -2.25 19.77 9.79
CA VAL A 10 -0.98 19.03 9.67
C VAL A 10 -1.26 17.89 8.68
N PRO A 11 -0.64 17.79 7.47
CA PRO A 11 -1.13 16.86 6.47
C PRO A 11 -0.72 15.42 6.82
N ALA A 12 -1.66 14.47 6.73
CA ALA A 12 -1.43 13.03 6.77
C ALA A 12 -1.48 12.47 5.34
N ARG A 13 -0.84 11.33 5.05
CA ARG A 13 -1.14 10.48 3.88
C ARG A 13 -2.57 9.96 4.07
N PHE A 14 -3.48 10.45 3.23
CA PHE A 14 -4.86 9.97 3.24
C PHE A 14 -4.93 8.76 2.31
N LEU A 15 -5.00 7.56 2.88
CA LEU A 15 -5.56 6.42 2.15
C LEU A 15 -7.06 6.61 2.11
N LEU A 16 -7.58 6.81 0.91
CA LEU A 16 -8.99 6.93 0.69
C LEU A 16 -9.57 5.56 0.30
N VAL A 17 -10.38 4.98 1.21
CA VAL A 17 -11.02 3.67 1.05
C VAL A 17 -12.53 3.84 1.06
N ILE A 18 -13.22 3.66 -0.08
CA ILE A 18 -14.66 3.94 -0.22
C ILE A 18 -15.45 2.71 -0.65
N ARG A 19 -15.94 1.96 0.33
CA ARG A 19 -16.78 0.78 0.09
C ARG A 19 -17.97 1.12 -0.81
N ALA A 20 -18.16 0.34 -1.89
CA ALA A 20 -19.49 0.11 -2.43
C ALA A 20 -20.27 -0.68 -1.37
N GLY A 21 -21.15 -0.01 -0.64
CA GLY A 21 -22.02 -0.69 0.31
C GLY A 21 -22.99 -1.60 -0.46
N THR A 22 -23.06 -2.87 -0.07
CA THR A 22 -24.19 -3.76 -0.33
C THR A 22 -25.38 -3.32 0.54
N GLY A 23 -25.84 -2.10 0.35
CA GLY A 23 -27.11 -1.61 0.89
C GLY A 23 -28.22 -1.80 -0.15
N PRO A 24 -29.50 -1.95 0.26
CA PRO A 24 -30.60 -2.06 -0.69
C PRO A 24 -30.61 -0.83 -1.61
N ALA A 25 -30.79 -1.07 -2.90
CA ALA A 25 -30.77 -0.06 -3.94
C ALA A 25 -31.69 1.11 -3.56
N PRO A 26 -31.19 2.36 -3.55
CA PRO A 26 -32.07 3.51 -3.37
C PRO A 26 -33.04 3.54 -4.56
N THR A 27 -34.32 3.71 -4.22
CA THR A 27 -35.49 3.74 -5.10
C THR A 27 -35.25 4.42 -6.44
N LYS A 28 -35.69 3.75 -7.53
CA LYS A 28 -35.69 4.19 -8.94
C LYS A 28 -36.29 5.60 -9.11
N GLN A 29 -35.42 6.60 -9.09
CA GLN A 29 -35.61 7.84 -9.85
C GLN A 29 -34.37 8.01 -10.72
N ILE A 30 -34.59 8.15 -12.03
CA ILE A 30 -33.53 8.48 -13.00
C ILE A 30 -33.03 9.88 -12.63
N ARG A 31 -31.95 9.96 -11.83
CA ARG A 31 -31.30 11.24 -11.52
C ARG A 31 -30.48 11.65 -12.74
N LYS A 32 -31.11 12.40 -13.64
CA LYS A 32 -30.45 13.13 -14.73
C LYS A 32 -29.34 14.01 -14.13
N MET A 33 -28.10 13.87 -14.59
CA MET A 33 -26.97 14.70 -14.15
C MET A 33 -26.69 15.78 -15.19
N THR A 34 -26.45 17.00 -14.70
CA THR A 34 -25.74 18.04 -15.44
C THR A 34 -24.30 18.01 -14.98
N LEU A 35 -23.36 17.86 -15.91
CA LEU A 35 -21.94 18.00 -15.57
C LEU A 35 -21.68 19.42 -15.05
N PRO A 36 -20.73 19.63 -14.12
CA PRO A 36 -20.50 20.91 -13.45
C PRO A 36 -19.69 21.88 -14.32
N TYR A 37 -20.12 22.06 -15.57
CA TYR A 37 -19.56 23.01 -16.52
C TYR A 37 -20.65 23.97 -16.97
N ALA A 38 -20.34 25.26 -16.95
CA ALA A 38 -21.10 26.25 -17.70
C ALA A 38 -20.83 26.06 -19.22
N PRO A 39 -21.73 26.50 -20.11
CA PRO A 39 -21.55 26.37 -21.56
C PRO A 39 -20.23 26.95 -22.10
N THR A 40 -19.71 27.98 -21.45
CA THR A 40 -18.47 28.69 -21.81
C THR A 40 -17.22 28.15 -21.12
N ASP A 41 -17.37 27.22 -20.17
CA ASP A 41 -16.24 26.63 -19.45
C ASP A 41 -15.38 25.79 -20.40
N LEU A 42 -14.08 25.76 -20.17
CA LEU A 42 -13.14 25.00 -20.97
C LEU A 42 -13.14 23.54 -20.51
N ILE A 43 -13.36 22.59 -21.41
CA ILE A 43 -13.15 21.16 -21.09
C ILE A 43 -11.75 20.69 -21.46
N ALA A 44 -11.08 21.39 -22.37
CA ALA A 44 -9.71 21.13 -22.79
C ALA A 44 -9.09 22.39 -23.39
N THR A 45 -7.77 22.48 -23.35
CA THR A 45 -6.98 23.60 -23.93
C THR A 45 -6.03 23.10 -25.01
N HIS A 46 -5.60 24.00 -25.90
CA HIS A 46 -4.62 23.73 -26.96
C HIS A 46 -4.94 22.51 -27.86
N PRO A 47 -6.02 22.58 -28.68
CA PRO A 47 -6.90 23.71 -28.89
C PRO A 47 -7.99 23.81 -27.81
N ASN A 48 -8.50 25.03 -27.60
CA ASN A 48 -9.55 25.27 -26.63
C ASN A 48 -10.87 24.64 -27.09
N TRP A 49 -11.46 23.84 -26.22
CA TRP A 49 -12.83 23.35 -26.36
C TRP A 49 -13.66 23.88 -25.20
N VAL A 50 -14.70 24.65 -25.51
CA VAL A 50 -15.71 25.00 -24.51
C VAL A 50 -16.72 23.86 -24.39
N PHE A 51 -17.33 23.74 -23.21
CA PHE A 51 -18.24 22.64 -22.90
C PHE A 51 -19.43 22.56 -23.86
N ALA A 52 -19.97 23.70 -24.31
CA ALA A 52 -21.07 23.71 -25.28
C ALA A 52 -20.70 23.07 -26.64
N ASP A 53 -19.47 23.26 -27.11
CA ASP A 53 -18.99 22.68 -28.36
C ASP A 53 -18.66 21.19 -28.18
N PHE A 54 -18.06 20.84 -27.04
CA PHE A 54 -17.83 19.45 -26.66
C PHE A 54 -19.13 18.65 -26.58
N GLU A 55 -20.16 19.17 -25.91
CA GLU A 55 -21.47 18.52 -25.81
C GLU A 55 -22.11 18.36 -27.19
N ARG A 56 -22.00 19.39 -28.04
CA ARG A 56 -22.49 19.33 -29.44
C ARG A 56 -21.79 18.23 -30.22
N HIS A 57 -20.46 18.12 -30.14
CA HIS A 57 -19.71 17.08 -30.81
C HIS A 57 -20.10 15.68 -30.32
N ALA A 58 -20.28 15.49 -29.01
CA ALA A 58 -20.70 14.21 -28.45
C ALA A 58 -22.11 13.80 -28.95
N LEU A 59 -23.06 14.74 -29.00
CA LEU A 59 -24.40 14.48 -29.53
C LEU A 59 -24.39 14.20 -31.03
N GLN A 60 -23.58 14.91 -31.80
CA GLN A 60 -23.39 14.68 -33.24
C GLN A 60 -22.84 13.29 -33.52
N LEU A 61 -21.80 12.89 -32.78
CA LEU A 61 -21.24 11.55 -32.88
C LEU A 61 -22.27 10.50 -32.46
N SER A 62 -22.99 10.72 -31.36
CA SER A 62 -24.05 9.79 -30.91
C SER A 62 -25.12 9.57 -31.99
N ALA A 63 -25.58 10.65 -32.64
CA ALA A 63 -26.53 10.58 -33.74
C ALA A 63 -25.96 9.82 -34.95
N TYR A 64 -24.71 10.08 -35.31
CA TYR A 64 -24.03 9.33 -36.38
C TYR A 64 -24.00 7.82 -36.06
N LEU A 65 -23.61 7.44 -34.85
CA LEU A 65 -23.55 6.04 -34.44
C LEU A 65 -24.91 5.34 -34.53
N GLN A 66 -25.98 6.05 -34.19
CA GLN A 66 -27.35 5.53 -34.31
C GLN A 66 -27.80 5.39 -35.76
N VAL A 67 -27.50 6.38 -36.62
CA VAL A 67 -27.87 6.36 -38.05
C VAL A 67 -27.17 5.23 -38.78
N GLU A 68 -25.87 5.05 -38.53
CA GLU A 68 -25.07 3.97 -39.11
C GLU A 68 -25.29 2.61 -38.40
N GLN A 69 -26.16 2.56 -37.39
CA GLN A 69 -26.51 1.36 -36.63
C GLN A 69 -25.31 0.63 -36.01
N ILE A 70 -24.27 1.38 -35.64
CA ILE A 70 -23.08 0.87 -34.96
C ILE A 70 -23.48 0.37 -33.57
N ARG A 71 -23.00 -0.81 -33.18
CA ARG A 71 -23.31 -1.48 -31.91
C ARG A 71 -22.08 -1.59 -31.02
N SER A 72 -20.89 -1.70 -31.60
CA SER A 72 -19.64 -1.72 -30.85
C SER A 72 -18.49 -1.02 -31.58
N ILE A 73 -17.63 -0.35 -30.81
CA ILE A 73 -16.50 0.42 -31.33
C ILE A 73 -15.25 0.14 -30.51
N ALA A 74 -14.12 -0.08 -31.16
CA ALA A 74 -12.83 0.00 -30.52
C ALA A 74 -12.31 1.44 -30.52
N LEU A 75 -11.92 1.91 -29.34
CA LEU A 75 -11.38 3.25 -29.15
C LEU A 75 -9.87 3.19 -29.11
N TRP A 76 -9.20 4.02 -29.91
CA TRP A 76 -7.75 4.17 -29.90
C TRP A 76 -7.36 5.64 -29.92
N PHE A 77 -7.19 6.24 -28.74
CA PHE A 77 -7.00 7.69 -28.60
C PHE A 77 -5.73 8.05 -27.84
N GLU A 78 -5.04 9.08 -28.33
CA GLU A 78 -3.99 9.80 -27.60
C GLU A 78 -4.52 11.07 -26.93
N ASP A 79 -5.64 11.61 -27.40
CA ASP A 79 -6.25 12.82 -26.89
C ASP A 79 -7.41 12.53 -25.92
N GLY A 80 -7.17 12.79 -24.63
CA GLY A 80 -8.12 12.54 -23.55
C GLY A 80 -9.46 13.28 -23.71
N ALA A 81 -9.46 14.49 -24.28
CA ALA A 81 -10.71 15.24 -24.48
C ALA A 81 -11.55 14.65 -25.61
N LYS A 82 -10.92 14.19 -26.70
CA LYS A 82 -11.63 13.47 -27.77
C LYS A 82 -12.13 12.11 -27.30
N LEU A 83 -11.35 11.40 -26.48
CA LEU A 83 -11.77 10.15 -25.85
C LEU A 83 -13.00 10.37 -24.96
N ALA A 84 -12.98 11.40 -24.10
CA ALA A 84 -14.11 11.77 -23.26
C ALA A 84 -15.38 12.06 -24.09
N CYS A 85 -15.22 12.87 -25.14
CA CYS A 85 -16.31 13.20 -26.07
C CYS A 85 -16.92 11.94 -26.70
N THR A 86 -16.05 11.04 -27.14
CA THR A 86 -16.43 9.77 -27.78
C THR A 86 -17.14 8.83 -26.82
N LEU A 87 -16.64 8.69 -25.59
CA LEU A 87 -17.26 7.84 -24.58
C LEU A 87 -18.69 8.30 -24.25
N LEU A 88 -18.89 9.60 -24.04
CA LEU A 88 -20.22 10.14 -23.77
C LEU A 88 -21.16 9.91 -24.97
N ALA A 89 -20.66 10.06 -26.19
CA ALA A 89 -21.43 9.79 -27.41
C ALA A 89 -21.86 8.32 -27.51
N CYS A 90 -20.92 7.39 -27.28
CA CYS A 90 -21.18 5.95 -27.29
C CYS A 90 -22.19 5.55 -26.22
N TRP A 91 -22.01 6.00 -24.98
CA TRP A 91 -22.94 5.69 -23.90
C TRP A 91 -24.33 6.27 -24.14
N HIS A 92 -24.42 7.50 -24.66
CA HIS A 92 -25.70 8.08 -25.03
C HIS A 92 -26.39 7.29 -26.15
N ALA A 93 -25.62 6.76 -27.12
CA ALA A 93 -26.12 5.92 -28.19
C ALA A 93 -26.39 4.46 -27.77
N GLY A 94 -25.95 4.02 -26.59
CA GLY A 94 -26.02 2.62 -26.17
C GLY A 94 -25.00 1.71 -26.86
N VAL A 95 -23.88 2.27 -27.34
CA VAL A 95 -22.86 1.59 -28.14
C VAL A 95 -21.73 1.10 -27.25
N LYS A 96 -21.46 -0.21 -27.30
CA LYS A 96 -20.42 -0.86 -26.50
C LYS A 96 -19.03 -0.40 -26.94
N THR A 97 -18.14 -0.12 -25.99
CA THR A 97 -16.78 0.35 -26.29
C THR A 97 -15.74 -0.71 -25.94
N LEU A 98 -14.70 -0.83 -26.76
CA LEU A 98 -13.57 -1.72 -26.55
C LEU A 98 -12.28 -0.92 -26.44
N PHE A 99 -11.44 -1.29 -25.48
CA PHE A 99 -10.15 -0.67 -25.21
C PHE A 99 -9.07 -1.73 -25.43
N PRO A 100 -8.53 -1.82 -26.66
CA PRO A 100 -7.43 -2.72 -26.95
C PRO A 100 -6.17 -2.30 -26.19
N PRO A 101 -5.35 -3.25 -25.71
CA PRO A 101 -4.18 -2.94 -24.89
C PRO A 101 -3.00 -2.42 -25.72
N ASN A 102 -2.95 -2.76 -27.00
CA ASN A 102 -1.94 -2.35 -27.97
C ASN A 102 -2.48 -2.56 -29.39
N ASP A 103 -1.69 -2.21 -30.42
CA ASP A 103 -2.02 -2.40 -31.82
C ASP A 103 -1.42 -3.68 -32.43
N ALA A 104 -0.99 -4.64 -31.59
CA ALA A 104 -0.45 -5.92 -32.06
C ALA A 104 -1.52 -6.78 -32.76
N PRO A 105 -1.14 -7.75 -33.61
CA PRO A 105 -2.07 -8.57 -34.37
C PRO A 105 -3.18 -9.22 -33.53
N GLU A 106 -2.84 -9.80 -32.37
CA GLU A 106 -3.82 -10.42 -31.46
C GLU A 106 -4.89 -9.43 -30.95
N SER A 107 -4.48 -8.20 -30.65
CA SER A 107 -5.40 -7.14 -30.24
C SER A 107 -6.29 -6.70 -31.40
N ARG A 108 -5.77 -6.70 -32.63
CA ARG A 108 -6.54 -6.40 -33.83
C ARG A 108 -7.57 -7.47 -34.13
N GLU A 109 -7.19 -8.74 -34.08
CA GLU A 109 -8.10 -9.88 -34.22
C GLU A 109 -9.22 -9.85 -33.17
N TRP A 110 -8.88 -9.55 -31.92
CA TRP A 110 -9.88 -9.40 -30.86
C TRP A 110 -10.86 -8.27 -31.15
N VAL A 111 -10.40 -7.15 -31.67
CA VAL A 111 -11.28 -6.04 -32.05
C VAL A 111 -12.13 -6.40 -33.27
N GLU A 112 -11.55 -6.96 -34.32
CA GLU A 112 -12.29 -7.40 -35.52
C GLU A 112 -13.42 -8.38 -35.17
N ALA A 113 -13.21 -9.21 -34.15
CA ALA A 113 -14.22 -10.14 -33.67
C ALA A 113 -15.31 -9.50 -32.79
N ASN A 114 -15.12 -8.28 -32.27
CA ASN A 114 -15.99 -7.72 -31.22
C ASN A 114 -16.45 -6.26 -31.44
N ALA A 115 -15.91 -5.54 -32.43
CA ALA A 115 -16.25 -4.17 -32.78
C ALA A 115 -16.61 -4.04 -34.26
N ASP A 116 -17.57 -3.17 -34.58
CA ASP A 116 -17.96 -2.89 -35.95
C ASP A 116 -16.92 -1.98 -36.66
N ILE A 117 -16.33 -1.05 -35.89
CA ILE A 117 -15.33 -0.08 -36.37
C ILE A 117 -14.28 0.22 -35.32
N TRP A 118 -13.17 0.79 -35.78
CA TRP A 118 -12.20 1.49 -34.94
C TRP A 118 -12.44 2.98 -35.03
N LEU A 119 -12.41 3.66 -33.90
CA LEU A 119 -12.43 5.12 -33.84
C LEU A 119 -11.16 5.62 -33.17
N THR A 120 -10.42 6.44 -33.89
CA THR A 120 -9.08 6.89 -33.51
C THR A 120 -8.88 8.37 -33.80
N ASP A 121 -7.96 9.01 -33.07
CA ASP A 121 -7.45 10.34 -33.40
C ASP A 121 -5.98 10.34 -33.81
N THR A 122 -5.44 9.16 -34.04
CA THR A 122 -4.09 8.89 -34.52
C THR A 122 -4.12 8.09 -35.82
N THR A 123 -2.98 8.00 -36.49
CA THR A 123 -2.82 7.16 -37.68
C THR A 123 -2.81 5.68 -37.29
N LEU A 124 -3.92 4.99 -37.54
CA LEU A 124 -4.03 3.54 -37.36
C LEU A 124 -4.20 2.89 -38.75
N ALA A 125 -3.22 2.08 -39.15
CA ALA A 125 -3.26 1.36 -40.42
C ALA A 125 -4.21 0.15 -40.31
N HIS A 126 -5.52 0.41 -40.34
CA HIS A 126 -6.58 -0.59 -40.26
C HIS A 126 -7.74 -0.23 -41.23
N PRO A 127 -8.27 -1.18 -42.03
CA PRO A 127 -9.31 -0.88 -43.03
C PRO A 127 -10.61 -0.30 -42.45
N GLN A 128 -10.96 -0.69 -41.23
CA GLN A 128 -12.15 -0.21 -40.51
C GLN A 128 -11.85 0.97 -39.54
N ALA A 129 -10.66 1.58 -39.63
CA ALA A 129 -10.34 2.77 -38.83
C ALA A 129 -10.99 4.03 -39.39
N VAL A 130 -11.75 4.70 -38.54
CA VAL A 130 -12.36 6.00 -38.83
C VAL A 130 -11.68 7.06 -37.97
N GLN A 131 -11.32 8.17 -38.59
CA GLN A 131 -10.70 9.30 -37.89
C GLN A 131 -11.78 10.10 -37.16
N PHE A 132 -11.49 10.50 -35.92
CA PHE A 132 -12.39 11.35 -35.11
C PHE A 132 -12.75 12.65 -35.85
N ALA A 133 -11.80 13.21 -36.60
CA ALA A 133 -12.00 14.42 -37.40
C ALA A 133 -13.01 14.24 -38.55
N ASP A 134 -13.20 13.02 -39.06
CA ASP A 134 -14.13 12.76 -40.16
C ASP A 134 -15.58 12.91 -39.69
N PHE A 135 -15.86 12.62 -38.42
CA PHE A 135 -17.21 12.79 -37.84
C PHE A 135 -17.54 14.24 -37.53
N SER A 136 -16.58 15.01 -37.01
CA SER A 136 -16.82 16.44 -36.76
C SER A 136 -17.10 17.20 -38.06
N ALA A 137 -16.51 16.78 -39.19
CA ALA A 137 -16.77 17.35 -40.50
C ALA A 137 -18.12 16.88 -41.13
N LYS A 138 -18.44 15.58 -41.03
CA LYS A 138 -19.66 15.00 -41.65
C LYS A 138 -20.95 15.31 -40.89
N ALA A 139 -20.90 15.56 -39.58
CA ALA A 139 -22.08 15.74 -38.73
C ALA A 139 -22.62 17.19 -38.65
N MET A 140 -22.08 18.13 -39.44
CA MET A 140 -22.57 19.52 -39.54
C MET A 140 -24.00 19.67 -40.10
N LEU A 141 -24.66 18.57 -40.49
CA LEU A 141 -25.88 18.61 -41.31
C LEU A 141 -27.20 18.24 -40.61
N GLN A 142 -27.20 17.82 -39.35
CA GLN A 142 -28.46 17.61 -38.63
C GLN A 142 -28.63 18.63 -37.50
N LYS A 143 -29.65 19.51 -37.64
CA LYS A 143 -30.19 20.30 -36.53
C LYS A 143 -30.89 19.35 -35.53
N ASN A 144 -30.11 18.53 -34.83
CA ASN A 144 -30.63 17.77 -33.69
C ASN A 144 -30.70 18.73 -32.49
N VAL A 145 -31.79 19.48 -32.48
CA VAL A 145 -32.29 20.18 -31.31
C VAL A 145 -32.87 19.11 -30.38
N GLU A 146 -32.45 19.16 -29.11
CA GLU A 146 -33.06 18.48 -27.97
C GLU A 146 -32.88 16.95 -27.85
N ASN A 147 -31.81 16.52 -27.19
CA ASN A 147 -31.85 15.34 -26.31
C ASN A 147 -30.88 15.52 -25.14
N ARG A 148 -31.15 16.54 -24.31
CA ARG A 148 -30.51 16.64 -23.01
C ARG A 148 -31.26 15.79 -21.98
N PRO A 149 -30.56 15.14 -21.04
CA PRO A 149 -29.12 15.22 -20.80
C PRO A 149 -28.32 14.19 -21.61
N LEU A 150 -27.12 14.58 -22.04
CA LEU A 150 -26.12 13.69 -22.66
C LEU A 150 -25.67 12.56 -21.70
N VAL A 151 -25.73 12.80 -20.39
CA VAL A 151 -25.22 11.90 -19.35
C VAL A 151 -26.34 11.28 -18.53
N SER A 152 -26.29 9.96 -18.37
CA SER A 152 -27.11 9.19 -17.44
C SER A 152 -26.21 8.40 -16.49
N ARG A 153 -26.38 8.58 -15.17
CA ARG A 153 -25.57 7.86 -14.16
C ARG A 153 -25.88 6.37 -14.07
N GLN A 154 -27.06 5.96 -14.51
CA GLN A 154 -27.51 4.56 -14.51
C GLN A 154 -27.24 3.86 -15.84
N ASN A 155 -26.37 4.43 -16.68
CA ASN A 155 -26.10 3.91 -18.00
C ASN A 155 -25.33 2.58 -17.90
N GLN A 156 -25.94 1.51 -18.43
CA GLN A 156 -25.39 0.15 -18.39
C GLN A 156 -24.54 -0.20 -19.63
N THR A 157 -24.23 0.78 -20.49
CA THR A 157 -23.44 0.52 -21.70
C THR A 157 -22.08 -0.05 -21.32
N ALA A 158 -21.76 -1.20 -21.91
CA ALA A 158 -20.57 -1.96 -21.57
C ALA A 158 -19.30 -1.34 -22.20
N LEU A 159 -18.20 -1.47 -21.45
CA LEU A 159 -16.85 -1.15 -21.83
C LEU A 159 -15.97 -2.38 -21.55
N LEU A 160 -15.30 -2.89 -22.58
CA LEU A 160 -14.43 -4.06 -22.50
C LEU A 160 -12.96 -3.62 -22.54
N MET A 161 -12.14 -4.14 -21.63
CA MET A 161 -10.70 -3.94 -21.59
C MET A 161 -9.99 -5.30 -21.49
N LYS A 162 -8.87 -5.48 -22.19
CA LYS A 162 -7.95 -6.60 -21.91
C LYS A 162 -6.95 -6.20 -20.83
N THR A 163 -6.79 -7.04 -19.81
CA THR A 163 -5.68 -6.89 -18.86
C THR A 163 -4.44 -7.58 -19.38
N SER A 164 -3.29 -6.94 -19.25
CA SER A 164 -1.97 -7.54 -19.40
C SER A 164 -1.74 -8.57 -18.28
N GLY A 165 -2.22 -9.79 -18.48
CA GLY A 165 -1.98 -10.90 -17.57
C GLY A 165 -0.50 -11.32 -17.62
N SER A 166 0.16 -11.42 -16.46
CA SER A 166 1.51 -11.98 -16.33
C SER A 166 1.58 -13.50 -16.62
N SER A 167 0.45 -14.13 -16.98
CA SER A 167 0.26 -15.56 -17.18
C SER A 167 -0.02 -15.97 -18.65
N GLY A 168 0.19 -15.07 -19.62
CA GLY A 168 0.19 -15.41 -21.06
C GLY A 168 -1.16 -15.30 -21.78
N GLU A 169 -2.31 -15.48 -21.12
CA GLU A 169 -3.63 -15.21 -21.72
C GLU A 169 -4.27 -13.94 -21.13
N ALA A 170 -4.47 -12.93 -21.98
CA ALA A 170 -5.11 -11.67 -21.60
C ALA A 170 -6.60 -11.87 -21.31
N LYS A 171 -7.02 -11.69 -20.05
CA LYS A 171 -8.44 -11.74 -19.67
C LYS A 171 -9.16 -10.45 -20.09
N THR A 172 -10.36 -10.60 -20.62
CA THR A 172 -11.26 -9.46 -20.89
C THR A 172 -12.03 -9.13 -19.61
N ILE A 173 -11.94 -7.88 -19.18
CA ILE A 173 -12.74 -7.30 -18.10
C ILE A 173 -13.84 -6.46 -18.73
N GLU A 174 -15.06 -6.64 -18.24
CA GLU A 174 -16.21 -5.83 -18.58
C GLU A 174 -16.53 -4.85 -17.45
N LYS A 175 -16.81 -3.60 -17.82
CA LYS A 175 -17.28 -2.53 -16.95
C LYS A 175 -18.47 -1.82 -17.58
N THR A 176 -19.32 -1.21 -16.76
CA THR A 176 -20.42 -0.36 -17.24
C THR A 176 -20.10 1.13 -17.07
N ALA A 177 -20.76 1.98 -17.86
CA ALA A 177 -20.68 3.42 -17.67
C ALA A 177 -21.10 3.86 -16.25
N GLU A 178 -22.12 3.23 -15.66
CA GLU A 178 -22.53 3.46 -14.26
C GLU A 178 -21.39 3.17 -13.27
N GLU A 179 -20.70 2.04 -13.40
CA GLU A 179 -19.56 1.72 -12.53
C GLU A 179 -18.44 2.76 -12.63
N LEU A 180 -18.18 3.29 -13.83
CA LEU A 180 -17.17 4.32 -14.05
C LEU A 180 -17.58 5.67 -13.44
N TRP A 181 -18.85 6.07 -13.58
CA TRP A 181 -19.39 7.26 -12.91
C TRP A 181 -19.30 7.15 -11.39
N LEU A 182 -19.77 6.04 -10.84
CA LEU A 182 -19.72 5.78 -9.40
C LEU A 182 -18.28 5.83 -8.89
N SER A 183 -17.33 5.19 -9.58
CA SER A 183 -15.92 5.19 -9.21
C SER A 183 -15.33 6.60 -9.20
N ALA A 184 -15.63 7.39 -10.23
CA ALA A 184 -15.14 8.77 -10.33
C ALA A 184 -15.72 9.70 -9.27
N GLU A 185 -17.01 9.59 -8.96
CA GLU A 185 -17.67 10.36 -7.90
C GLU A 185 -17.15 10.02 -6.52
N VAL A 186 -16.93 8.74 -6.29
CA VAL A 186 -16.30 8.21 -5.09
C VAL A 186 -14.93 8.87 -4.90
N LEU A 187 -14.09 8.89 -5.92
CA LEU A 187 -12.78 9.55 -5.86
C LEU A 187 -12.89 11.08 -5.70
N ALA A 188 -13.77 11.72 -6.47
CA ALA A 188 -13.98 13.17 -6.44
C ALA A 188 -14.39 13.68 -5.05
N ASN A 189 -15.27 12.96 -4.36
CA ASN A 189 -15.79 13.38 -3.06
C ASN A 189 -14.75 13.35 -1.93
N ALA A 190 -13.61 12.75 -2.18
CA ALA A 190 -12.86 12.17 -1.09
C ALA A 190 -11.35 12.38 -1.24
N LEU A 191 -10.88 12.61 -2.45
CA LEU A 191 -9.60 13.28 -2.68
C LEU A 191 -9.76 14.77 -2.39
N PRO A 192 -8.76 15.44 -1.76
CA PRO A 192 -8.89 16.81 -1.26
C PRO A 192 -8.62 17.86 -2.36
N PHE A 193 -9.15 17.63 -3.56
CA PHE A 193 -9.02 18.54 -4.68
C PHE A 193 -10.34 19.27 -4.90
N ALA A 194 -10.25 20.58 -5.16
CA ALA A 194 -11.43 21.40 -5.35
C ALA A 194 -12.16 21.07 -6.66
N GLN A 195 -13.47 21.27 -6.66
CA GLN A 195 -14.27 21.30 -7.88
C GLN A 195 -14.07 22.64 -8.60
N GLY A 196 -14.09 22.65 -9.93
CA GLY A 196 -14.17 23.87 -10.73
C GLY A 196 -13.24 23.91 -11.95
N ASN A 197 -13.54 24.85 -12.85
CA ASN A 197 -12.92 24.97 -14.16
C ASN A 197 -11.55 25.67 -14.21
N GLN A 198 -10.87 25.71 -13.06
CA GLN A 198 -9.54 26.34 -12.92
C GLN A 198 -8.42 25.30 -12.78
N ILE A 199 -8.76 24.03 -12.61
CA ILE A 199 -7.83 22.92 -12.43
C ILE A 199 -7.75 22.11 -13.71
N THR A 200 -6.52 21.83 -14.15
CA THR A 200 -6.23 20.95 -15.29
C THR A 200 -5.65 19.62 -14.79
N ALA A 201 -6.21 18.51 -15.27
CA ALA A 201 -5.69 17.17 -15.01
C ALA A 201 -4.58 16.83 -16.00
N ILE A 202 -3.31 17.03 -15.62
CA ILE A 202 -2.14 16.65 -16.44
C ILE A 202 -1.75 15.20 -16.11
N THR A 203 -1.25 14.45 -17.08
CA THR A 203 -1.09 12.99 -16.91
C THR A 203 0.21 12.44 -17.50
N SER A 204 0.75 11.41 -16.84
CA SER A 204 1.78 10.52 -17.39
C SER A 204 1.30 9.10 -17.63
N VAL A 205 0.03 8.82 -17.36
CA VAL A 205 -0.61 7.51 -17.58
C VAL A 205 -1.55 7.58 -18.77
N SER A 206 -1.73 6.46 -19.46
CA SER A 206 -2.64 6.39 -20.60
C SER A 206 -4.09 6.55 -20.16
N ALA A 207 -4.83 7.43 -20.82
CA ALA A 207 -6.28 7.58 -20.65
C ALA A 207 -7.07 6.31 -21.07
N GLN A 208 -6.43 5.42 -21.82
CA GLN A 208 -7.00 4.12 -22.23
C GLN A 208 -6.82 3.02 -21.17
N HIS A 209 -5.96 3.26 -20.18
CA HIS A 209 -5.87 2.36 -19.03
C HIS A 209 -6.98 2.69 -18.02
N ILE A 210 -7.50 1.70 -17.29
CA ILE A 210 -8.64 1.89 -16.37
C ILE A 210 -8.41 3.02 -15.35
N TYR A 211 -7.18 3.22 -14.88
CA TYR A 211 -6.87 4.33 -13.98
C TYR A 211 -6.86 5.68 -14.67
N GLY A 212 -6.21 5.81 -15.83
CA GLY A 212 -6.26 7.06 -16.58
C GLY A 212 -7.69 7.39 -16.96
N LEU A 213 -8.45 6.41 -17.43
CA LEU A 213 -9.88 6.56 -17.69
C LEU A 213 -10.65 7.07 -16.47
N THR A 214 -10.46 6.44 -15.30
CA THR A 214 -11.23 6.79 -14.10
C THR A 214 -10.80 8.14 -13.50
N VAL A 215 -9.48 8.39 -13.39
CA VAL A 215 -8.93 9.55 -12.68
C VAL A 215 -8.72 10.75 -13.60
N GLN A 216 -8.19 10.57 -14.80
CA GLN A 216 -7.95 11.68 -15.74
C GLN A 216 -9.23 12.08 -16.46
N ILE A 217 -10.03 11.13 -16.93
CA ILE A 217 -11.21 11.45 -17.74
C ILE A 217 -12.44 11.61 -16.86
N MET A 218 -12.86 10.54 -16.19
CA MET A 218 -14.14 10.50 -15.50
C MET A 218 -14.18 11.44 -14.28
N MET A 219 -13.13 11.44 -13.46
CA MET A 219 -13.06 12.34 -12.31
C MET A 219 -12.95 13.81 -12.73
N SER A 220 -12.26 14.13 -13.84
CA SER A 220 -12.27 15.49 -14.39
C SER A 220 -13.69 15.94 -14.78
N LEU A 221 -14.45 15.08 -15.46
CA LEU A 221 -15.85 15.36 -15.81
C LEU A 221 -16.72 15.57 -14.56
N VAL A 222 -16.52 14.77 -13.51
CA VAL A 222 -17.24 14.92 -12.24
C VAL A 222 -16.85 16.20 -11.49
N GLN A 223 -15.58 16.61 -11.56
CA GLN A 223 -15.05 17.75 -10.83
C GLN A 223 -15.11 19.08 -11.61
N GLY A 224 -15.50 19.07 -12.89
CA GLY A 224 -15.50 20.28 -13.70
C GLY A 224 -14.10 20.73 -14.15
N TRP A 225 -13.12 19.84 -14.10
CA TRP A 225 -11.73 20.14 -14.45
C TRP A 225 -11.52 20.21 -15.96
N ILE A 226 -10.44 20.87 -16.36
CA ILE A 226 -9.93 20.83 -17.73
C ILE A 226 -9.18 19.50 -17.92
N ILE A 227 -9.54 18.73 -18.94
CA ILE A 227 -8.93 17.43 -19.26
C ILE A 227 -7.60 17.70 -19.99
N GLY A 228 -6.48 17.23 -19.41
CA GLY A 228 -5.20 17.20 -20.11
C GLY A 228 -5.28 16.29 -21.32
N ARG A 229 -4.82 16.79 -22.47
CA ARG A 229 -5.05 16.12 -23.76
C ARG A 229 -4.12 14.94 -23.95
N LYS A 230 -2.81 15.11 -23.74
CA LYS A 230 -1.81 14.10 -24.09
C LYS A 230 -1.15 13.49 -22.85
N GLN A 231 -0.84 12.20 -22.95
CA GLN A 231 0.06 11.55 -22.00
C GLN A 231 1.48 12.08 -22.17
N GLN A 232 2.10 12.49 -21.06
CA GLN A 232 3.49 12.91 -21.05
C GLN A 232 4.42 11.79 -20.59
N PHE A 233 5.48 11.54 -21.36
CA PHE A 233 6.46 10.50 -21.08
C PHE A 233 7.73 11.02 -20.37
N PHE A 234 7.94 12.34 -20.38
CA PHE A 234 9.13 12.99 -19.81
C PHE A 234 8.73 13.96 -18.69
N PRO A 235 9.47 13.98 -17.55
CA PRO A 235 9.17 14.89 -16.44
C PRO A 235 9.15 16.38 -16.82
N GLU A 236 10.03 16.79 -17.72
CA GLU A 236 10.14 18.18 -18.19
C GLU A 236 8.90 18.63 -18.97
N ASN A 237 8.27 17.70 -19.70
CA ASN A 237 7.01 17.98 -20.38
C ASN A 237 5.85 18.14 -19.39
N LEU A 238 5.82 17.36 -18.31
CA LEU A 238 4.83 17.52 -17.25
C LEU A 238 4.99 18.87 -16.54
N GLN A 239 6.23 19.29 -16.31
CA GLN A 239 6.54 20.61 -15.78
C GLN A 239 6.06 21.71 -16.73
N ALA A 240 6.38 21.61 -18.02
CA ALA A 240 5.95 22.59 -19.02
C ALA A 240 4.42 22.66 -19.14
N GLU A 241 3.74 21.52 -19.13
CA GLU A 241 2.28 21.45 -19.17
C GLU A 241 1.67 22.07 -17.90
N SER A 242 2.20 21.74 -16.72
CA SER A 242 1.77 22.36 -15.46
C SER A 242 1.93 23.88 -15.49
N ALA A 243 3.07 24.38 -15.95
CA ALA A 243 3.36 25.82 -16.02
C ALA A 243 2.41 26.59 -16.95
N ALA A 244 1.85 25.92 -17.98
CA ALA A 244 0.89 26.51 -18.90
C ALA A 244 -0.55 26.57 -18.36
N THR A 245 -0.81 26.03 -17.17
CA THR A 245 -2.15 25.96 -16.56
C THR A 245 -2.33 27.02 -15.47
N HIS A 246 -3.59 27.29 -15.08
CA HIS A 246 -3.86 28.10 -13.90
C HIS A 246 -3.54 27.32 -12.62
N GLN A 247 -4.13 26.12 -12.49
CA GLN A 247 -3.78 25.13 -11.49
C GLN A 247 -3.77 23.75 -12.15
N SER A 248 -2.95 22.83 -11.66
CA SER A 248 -2.90 21.46 -12.18
C SER A 248 -2.90 20.40 -11.09
N VAL A 249 -3.49 19.26 -11.40
CA VAL A 249 -3.32 18.01 -10.65
C VAL A 249 -2.55 17.05 -11.53
N LEU A 250 -1.45 16.51 -11.02
CA LEU A 250 -0.63 15.52 -11.72
C LEU A 250 -1.15 14.12 -11.46
N ILE A 251 -1.53 13.41 -12.51
CA ILE A 251 -1.93 12.00 -12.45
C ILE A 251 -0.79 11.16 -13.02
N SER A 252 -0.20 10.29 -12.21
CA SER A 252 1.02 9.56 -12.57
C SER A 252 1.06 8.16 -11.96
N SER A 253 2.10 7.39 -12.27
CA SER A 253 2.36 6.07 -11.69
C SER A 253 3.62 6.10 -10.80
N PRO A 254 3.74 5.19 -9.82
CA PRO A 254 4.95 5.10 -9.00
C PRO A 254 6.24 5.00 -9.83
N ALA A 255 6.19 4.27 -10.94
CA ALA A 255 7.34 4.09 -11.84
C ALA A 255 7.77 5.38 -12.55
N MET A 256 6.84 6.29 -12.85
CA MET A 256 7.16 7.60 -13.41
C MET A 256 7.61 8.57 -12.31
N LEU A 257 6.88 8.60 -11.19
CA LEU A 257 7.19 9.47 -10.05
C LEU A 257 8.59 9.20 -9.47
N SER A 258 9.06 7.94 -9.47
CA SER A 258 10.40 7.57 -9.00
C SER A 258 11.53 8.05 -9.91
N ARG A 259 11.24 8.32 -11.18
CA ARG A 259 12.20 8.83 -12.17
C ARG A 259 12.27 10.35 -12.21
N MET A 260 11.35 11.03 -11.53
CA MET A 260 11.35 12.49 -11.49
C MET A 260 12.46 13.00 -10.56
N ALA A 261 13.27 13.92 -11.07
CA ALA A 261 14.23 14.66 -10.27
C ALA A 261 13.51 15.79 -9.49
N TRP A 262 12.72 15.45 -8.47
CA TRP A 262 11.85 16.39 -7.73
C TRP A 262 12.54 17.62 -7.13
N GLN A 263 13.86 17.56 -6.91
CA GLN A 263 14.65 18.70 -6.43
C GLN A 263 15.08 19.66 -7.53
N GLN A 264 15.01 19.23 -8.79
CA GLN A 264 15.42 20.00 -9.97
C GLN A 264 14.23 20.48 -10.80
N LEU A 265 13.08 19.80 -10.67
CA LEU A 265 11.84 20.18 -11.32
C LEU A 265 11.08 21.21 -10.48
N ASP A 266 10.44 22.16 -11.17
CA ASP A 266 9.62 23.19 -10.54
C ASP A 266 8.17 23.10 -11.04
N PHE A 267 7.23 23.01 -10.10
CA PHE A 267 5.82 22.79 -10.37
C PHE A 267 4.95 23.86 -9.69
N PRO A 268 5.06 25.14 -10.08
CA PRO A 268 4.45 26.25 -9.36
C PRO A 268 2.91 26.20 -9.34
N GLN A 269 2.30 25.67 -10.41
CA GLN A 269 0.85 25.58 -10.57
C GLN A 269 0.26 24.27 -10.03
N LEU A 270 1.10 23.34 -9.58
CA LEU A 270 0.65 22.03 -9.14
C LEU A 270 -0.01 22.15 -7.76
N VAL A 271 -1.27 21.72 -7.68
CA VAL A 271 -2.04 21.69 -6.43
C VAL A 271 -2.01 20.32 -5.75
N GLY A 272 -1.51 19.28 -6.43
CA GLY A 272 -1.13 18.01 -5.83
C GLY A 272 -0.96 16.89 -6.86
N VAL A 273 -0.68 15.68 -6.35
CA VAL A 273 -0.36 14.49 -7.14
C VAL A 273 -1.31 13.35 -6.82
N ILE A 274 -1.76 12.63 -7.83
CA ILE A 274 -2.46 11.36 -7.73
C ILE A 274 -1.59 10.29 -8.38
N SER A 275 -1.03 9.40 -7.54
CA SER A 275 -0.32 8.20 -7.94
C SER A 275 -1.31 7.05 -8.11
N SER A 276 -1.23 6.32 -9.22
CA SER A 276 -2.06 5.16 -9.53
C SER A 276 -1.22 4.02 -10.10
N ASP A 277 -1.75 2.80 -10.18
CA ASP A 277 -1.08 1.63 -10.78
C ASP A 277 0.00 0.94 -9.92
N GLY A 278 0.02 1.20 -8.61
CA GLY A 278 0.90 0.50 -7.67
C GLY A 278 1.09 1.24 -6.36
N ALA A 279 1.73 0.57 -5.40
CA ALA A 279 2.12 1.22 -4.14
C ALA A 279 3.25 2.21 -4.39
N LEU A 280 3.11 3.43 -3.87
CA LEU A 280 4.18 4.40 -3.87
C LEU A 280 5.12 4.10 -2.70
N ASP A 281 6.41 3.96 -3.01
CA ASP A 281 7.43 3.79 -1.98
C ASP A 281 7.33 4.92 -0.93
N THR A 282 7.55 4.57 0.33
CA THR A 282 7.33 5.52 1.44
C THR A 282 8.38 6.62 1.46
N GLN A 283 9.63 6.33 1.10
CA GLN A 283 10.67 7.35 1.01
C GLN A 283 10.37 8.31 -0.15
N LEU A 284 9.96 7.76 -1.30
CA LEU A 284 9.55 8.56 -2.45
C LEU A 284 8.32 9.43 -2.14
N PHE A 285 7.31 8.90 -1.45
CA PHE A 285 6.14 9.66 -1.02
C PHE A 285 6.55 10.90 -0.18
N GLU A 286 7.40 10.70 0.83
CA GLU A 286 7.87 11.79 1.69
C GLU A 286 8.75 12.78 0.92
N GLN A 287 9.59 12.31 -0.01
CA GLN A 287 10.39 13.17 -0.88
C GLN A 287 9.50 14.10 -1.71
N ILE A 288 8.51 13.55 -2.42
CA ILE A 288 7.58 14.33 -3.26
C ILE A 288 6.86 15.36 -2.42
N ARG A 289 6.35 14.93 -1.27
CA ARG A 289 5.61 15.80 -0.36
C ARG A 289 6.50 16.91 0.20
N HIS A 290 7.75 16.63 0.54
CA HIS A 290 8.69 17.61 1.01
C HIS A 290 9.03 18.65 -0.07
N CYS A 291 9.26 18.20 -1.31
CA CYS A 291 9.60 19.09 -2.43
C CYS A 291 8.41 19.98 -2.83
N LEU A 292 7.21 19.42 -2.92
CA LEU A 292 6.03 20.15 -3.41
C LEU A 292 5.29 20.93 -2.31
N ASN A 293 5.33 20.43 -1.07
CA ASN A 293 4.45 20.87 0.01
C ASN A 293 2.96 20.88 -0.41
N LYS A 294 2.56 19.87 -1.19
CA LYS A 294 1.19 19.63 -1.70
C LYS A 294 0.70 18.23 -1.34
N PRO A 295 -0.62 17.96 -1.40
CA PRO A 295 -1.16 16.62 -1.24
C PRO A 295 -0.63 15.64 -2.29
N VAL A 296 -0.26 14.45 -1.83
CA VAL A 296 0.07 13.28 -2.67
C VAL A 296 -0.90 12.17 -2.29
N MET A 297 -1.57 11.59 -3.28
CA MET A 297 -2.65 10.61 -3.10
C MET A 297 -2.31 9.32 -3.83
N GLU A 298 -2.70 8.17 -3.30
CA GLU A 298 -2.52 6.87 -3.94
C GLU A 298 -3.88 6.23 -4.24
N VAL A 299 -4.01 5.67 -5.44
CA VAL A 299 -5.23 4.99 -5.93
C VAL A 299 -4.86 3.59 -6.44
N TYR A 300 -5.61 2.56 -6.01
CA TYR A 300 -5.34 1.13 -6.26
C TYR A 300 -6.48 0.45 -7.06
N PRO A 301 -6.26 -0.73 -7.71
CA PRO A 301 -7.17 -1.26 -8.74
C PRO A 301 -8.35 -2.08 -8.20
N ASN A 302 -8.21 -2.71 -7.03
CA ASN A 302 -9.01 -3.88 -6.66
C ASN A 302 -10.20 -3.57 -5.73
N GLY A 303 -10.87 -2.44 -5.88
CA GLY A 303 -11.88 -2.04 -4.88
C GLY A 303 -11.29 -2.00 -3.45
N PHE A 304 -12.15 -1.97 -2.45
CA PHE A 304 -11.79 -1.48 -1.12
C PHE A 304 -11.73 -2.57 -0.05
N GLU A 305 -10.52 -2.91 0.38
CA GLU A 305 -10.25 -3.75 1.55
C GLU A 305 -9.81 -2.87 2.74
N LEU A 306 -10.41 -3.07 3.91
CA LEU A 306 -9.99 -2.37 5.13
C LEU A 306 -8.71 -3.02 5.65
N LEU A 307 -7.56 -2.60 5.13
CA LEU A 307 -6.23 -3.00 5.63
C LEU A 307 -5.73 -2.11 6.78
N GLY A 308 -6.59 -1.24 7.33
CA GLY A 308 -6.16 -0.15 8.23
C GLY A 308 -5.55 1.02 7.45
N ARG A 309 -5.29 2.15 8.13
CA ARG A 309 -4.66 3.32 7.49
C ARG A 309 -3.23 2.95 7.05
N ILE A 310 -2.83 3.30 5.81
CA ILE A 310 -1.43 3.18 5.35
C ILE A 310 -0.51 4.06 6.19
N ASP A 311 -0.97 5.28 6.50
CA ASP A 311 -0.44 6.04 7.61
C ASP A 311 -0.86 5.34 8.89
N ARG A 312 0.06 4.63 9.52
CA ARG A 312 -0.15 4.06 10.84
C ARG A 312 -0.32 5.20 11.87
N ILE A 313 -1.42 5.96 11.81
CA ILE A 313 -1.75 7.07 12.70
C ILE A 313 -2.87 6.62 13.63
N VAL A 314 -2.57 6.61 14.92
CA VAL A 314 -3.50 6.24 15.99
C VAL A 314 -3.80 7.42 16.90
N LYS A 315 -4.93 7.37 17.63
CA LYS A 315 -5.27 8.39 18.62
C LYS A 315 -4.86 7.92 20.01
N ILE A 316 -3.81 8.51 20.58
CA ILE A 316 -3.31 8.17 21.93
C ILE A 316 -3.47 9.41 22.82
N GLY A 317 -4.16 9.24 23.96
CA GLY A 317 -4.38 10.34 24.91
C GLY A 317 -5.08 11.56 24.31
N GLY A 318 -5.98 11.36 23.34
CA GLY A 318 -6.70 12.45 22.68
C GLY A 318 -6.00 13.05 21.45
N LYS A 319 -4.71 12.75 21.25
CA LYS A 319 -3.88 13.30 20.17
C LYS A 319 -3.67 12.29 19.04
N ARG A 320 -3.52 12.78 17.80
CA ARG A 320 -3.19 11.94 16.64
C ARG A 320 -1.68 11.75 16.58
N THR A 321 -1.20 10.51 16.58
CA THR A 321 0.22 10.15 16.57
C THR A 321 0.52 9.31 15.34
N SER A 322 1.51 9.72 14.53
CA SER A 322 2.06 8.91 13.43
C SER A 322 3.04 7.88 13.96
N LEU A 323 2.69 6.61 13.88
CA LEU A 323 3.55 5.49 14.28
C LEU A 323 4.77 5.37 13.36
N VAL A 324 4.61 5.62 12.06
CA VAL A 324 5.74 5.66 11.11
C VAL A 324 6.68 6.81 11.45
N GLY A 325 6.15 7.97 11.84
CA GLY A 325 6.99 9.09 12.28
C GLY A 325 7.80 8.75 13.53
N VAL A 326 7.21 8.01 14.48
CA VAL A 326 7.91 7.50 15.66
C VAL A 326 8.97 6.46 15.27
N GLU A 327 8.69 5.59 14.30
CA GLU A 327 9.66 4.62 13.76
C GLU A 327 10.84 5.30 13.10
N THR A 328 10.60 6.25 12.21
CA THR A 328 11.63 7.02 11.53
C THR A 328 12.50 7.78 12.53
N ALA A 329 11.89 8.37 13.56
CA ALA A 329 12.65 9.03 14.62
C ALA A 329 13.48 8.02 15.41
N LEU A 330 12.90 6.89 15.85
CA LEU A 330 13.58 5.90 16.67
C LEU A 330 14.73 5.20 15.92
N ASN A 331 14.56 4.90 14.63
CA ASN A 331 15.57 4.28 13.77
C ASN A 331 16.81 5.17 13.53
N GLN A 332 16.79 6.44 13.95
CA GLN A 332 18.00 7.28 13.95
C GLN A 332 18.90 7.02 15.17
N HIS A 333 18.46 6.21 16.14
CA HIS A 333 19.29 5.88 17.31
C HIS A 333 20.40 4.90 16.90
N PRO A 334 21.67 5.11 17.34
CA PRO A 334 22.80 4.24 16.96
C PRO A 334 22.71 2.77 17.36
N TRP A 335 21.73 2.39 18.17
CA TRP A 335 21.61 1.03 18.74
C TRP A 335 20.64 0.14 17.98
N LEU A 336 20.01 0.67 16.93
CA LEU A 336 18.91 0.03 16.24
C LEU A 336 19.27 -0.24 14.78
N ASN A 337 18.85 -1.41 14.29
CA ASN A 337 18.76 -1.68 12.86
C ASN A 337 17.38 -1.31 12.31
N ASP A 338 16.33 -1.61 13.08
CA ASP A 338 14.94 -1.37 12.69
C ASP A 338 14.00 -1.33 13.91
N CYS A 339 12.76 -0.88 13.71
CA CYS A 339 11.71 -0.98 14.70
C CYS A 339 10.30 -0.98 14.09
N TYR A 340 9.35 -1.44 14.90
CA TYR A 340 7.92 -1.42 14.61
C TYR A 340 7.12 -0.92 15.81
N ILE A 341 6.35 0.16 15.61
CA ILE A 341 5.57 0.85 16.63
C ILE A 341 4.08 0.65 16.40
N ALA A 342 3.36 -0.04 17.27
CA ALA A 342 1.92 -0.19 17.14
C ALA A 342 1.20 -0.02 18.48
N GLN A 343 -0.13 0.04 18.45
CA GLN A 343 -0.93 0.11 19.66
C GLN A 343 -0.91 -1.25 20.37
N HIS A 344 -0.82 -1.24 21.69
CA HIS A 344 -0.86 -2.45 22.49
C HIS A 344 -2.24 -3.13 22.34
N PRO A 345 -2.30 -4.48 22.20
CA PRO A 345 -3.56 -5.17 21.91
C PRO A 345 -4.63 -4.94 22.98
N SER A 346 -4.21 -4.87 24.25
CA SER A 346 -5.10 -4.75 25.41
C SER A 346 -5.05 -3.40 26.12
N GLN A 347 -4.22 -2.45 25.66
CA GLN A 347 -4.01 -1.18 26.37
C GLN A 347 -3.97 0.01 25.39
N PRO A 348 -4.54 1.18 25.72
CA PRO A 348 -4.59 2.34 24.83
C PRO A 348 -3.25 3.11 24.82
N ARG A 349 -2.14 2.40 24.64
CA ARG A 349 -0.76 2.91 24.65
C ARG A 349 0.06 2.23 23.56
N LEU A 350 1.19 2.85 23.20
CA LEU A 350 2.08 2.31 22.15
C LEU A 350 3.06 1.28 22.71
N VAL A 351 3.40 0.32 21.84
CA VAL A 351 4.47 -0.66 22.00
C VAL A 351 5.51 -0.41 20.91
N ALA A 352 6.78 -0.46 21.27
CA ALA A 352 7.89 -0.56 20.32
C ALA A 352 8.41 -1.98 20.29
N TRP A 353 8.46 -2.60 19.11
CA TRP A 353 9.23 -3.81 18.86
C TRP A 353 10.50 -3.41 18.13
N VAL A 354 11.63 -3.58 18.79
CA VAL A 354 12.91 -2.99 18.41
C VAL A 354 13.88 -4.08 18.03
N GLU A 355 14.49 -3.93 16.86
CA GLU A 355 15.64 -4.72 16.44
C GLU A 355 16.92 -4.01 16.88
N LEU A 356 17.60 -4.57 17.87
CA LEU A 356 18.88 -4.06 18.34
C LEU A 356 20.02 -4.57 17.45
N ASN A 357 20.94 -3.67 17.10
CA ASN A 357 22.21 -4.03 16.50
C ASN A 357 23.24 -4.45 17.57
N ASP A 358 24.47 -4.78 17.17
CA ASP A 358 25.51 -5.25 18.09
C ASP A 358 25.84 -4.26 19.22
N GLU A 359 25.83 -2.95 18.94
CA GLU A 359 26.03 -1.92 19.95
C GLU A 359 24.87 -1.88 20.95
N GLY A 360 23.63 -1.98 20.44
CA GLY A 360 22.42 -2.04 21.25
C GLY A 360 22.35 -3.29 22.14
N ILE A 361 22.76 -4.44 21.60
CA ILE A 361 22.84 -5.70 22.34
C ILE A 361 23.92 -5.61 23.43
N THR A 362 25.07 -5.00 23.13
CA THR A 362 26.13 -4.76 24.11
C THR A 362 25.64 -3.86 25.24
N ALA A 363 24.99 -2.74 24.90
CA ALA A 363 24.37 -1.86 25.89
C ALA A 363 23.32 -2.58 26.74
N PHE A 364 22.49 -3.43 26.13
CA PHE A 364 21.51 -4.24 26.84
C PHE A 364 22.16 -5.20 27.84
N ARG A 365 23.25 -5.87 27.43
CA ARG A 365 23.99 -6.80 28.29
C ARG A 365 24.68 -6.06 29.44
N GLU A 366 25.29 -4.91 29.19
CA GLU A 366 26.10 -4.21 30.19
C GLU A 366 25.26 -3.37 31.17
N GLN A 367 24.19 -2.74 30.67
CA GLN A 367 23.42 -1.75 31.42
C GLN A 367 22.02 -2.27 31.81
N GLY A 368 21.58 -3.35 31.18
CA GLY A 368 20.29 -3.97 31.44
C GLY A 368 19.11 -3.34 30.71
N ARG A 369 17.99 -4.06 30.71
CA ARG A 369 16.76 -3.69 29.97
C ARG A 369 16.27 -2.28 30.30
N LYS A 370 16.25 -1.93 31.59
CA LYS A 370 15.68 -0.66 32.06
C LYS A 370 16.48 0.53 31.52
N ALA A 371 17.81 0.46 31.58
CA ALA A 371 18.69 1.52 31.10
C ALA A 371 18.53 1.74 29.59
N VAL A 372 18.45 0.66 28.80
CA VAL A 372 18.19 0.75 27.35
C VAL A 372 16.85 1.41 27.06
N ILE A 373 15.77 0.99 27.73
CA ILE A 373 14.45 1.61 27.57
C ILE A 373 14.49 3.11 27.90
N GLU A 374 15.16 3.49 28.99
CA GLU A 374 15.28 4.89 29.38
C GLU A 374 16.07 5.73 28.37
N ALA A 375 17.15 5.17 27.78
CA ALA A 375 17.91 5.83 26.73
C ALA A 375 17.06 6.06 25.46
N LEU A 376 16.37 5.02 24.98
CA LEU A 376 15.51 5.12 23.79
C LEU A 376 14.31 6.07 24.01
N ARG A 377 13.72 6.07 25.21
CA ARG A 377 12.66 7.02 25.59
C ARG A 377 13.17 8.45 25.62
N ARG A 378 14.36 8.69 26.20
CA ARG A 378 14.98 10.01 26.25
C ARG A 378 15.26 10.53 24.84
N PHE A 379 15.78 9.68 23.97
CA PHE A 379 16.02 10.01 22.56
C PHE A 379 14.73 10.41 21.83
N LEU A 380 13.67 9.60 21.94
CA LEU A 380 12.37 9.95 21.33
C LEU A 380 11.75 11.21 21.92
N SER A 381 11.91 11.46 23.23
CA SER A 381 11.33 12.63 23.89
C SER A 381 11.94 13.96 23.41
N ALA A 382 13.08 13.93 22.70
CA ALA A 382 13.67 15.13 22.12
C ALA A 382 12.92 15.62 20.87
N SER A 383 12.24 14.73 20.13
CA SER A 383 11.56 15.05 18.87
C SER A 383 10.07 14.70 18.84
N GLN A 384 9.62 13.81 19.72
CA GLN A 384 8.24 13.31 19.79
C GLN A 384 7.52 13.84 21.02
N GLU A 385 6.21 14.10 20.88
CA GLU A 385 5.37 14.42 22.02
C GLU A 385 5.28 13.25 23.02
N SER A 386 5.02 13.55 24.29
CA SER A 386 4.96 12.55 25.37
C SER A 386 3.93 11.43 25.13
N SER A 387 2.83 11.70 24.44
CA SER A 387 1.83 10.69 24.07
C SER A 387 2.30 9.73 22.97
N ALA A 388 3.29 10.13 22.17
CA ALA A 388 3.87 9.34 21.09
C ALA A 388 5.04 8.46 21.54
N VAL A 389 5.56 8.65 22.75
CA VAL A 389 6.63 7.81 23.32
C VAL A 389 6.06 6.44 23.75
N PRO A 390 6.61 5.32 23.24
CA PRO A 390 6.14 3.98 23.58
C PRO A 390 6.23 3.68 25.08
N HIS A 391 5.18 3.03 25.59
CA HIS A 391 5.09 2.62 26.99
C HIS A 391 5.60 1.19 27.18
N PHE A 392 5.32 0.34 26.20
CA PHE A 392 5.77 -1.04 26.17
C PHE A 392 6.92 -1.18 25.17
N TRP A 393 7.86 -2.05 25.50
CA TRP A 393 9.07 -2.27 24.71
C TRP A 393 9.31 -3.76 24.59
N ARG A 394 9.60 -4.19 23.37
CA ARG A 394 10.01 -5.54 23.00
C ARG A 394 11.30 -5.45 22.22
N PHE A 395 12.22 -6.39 22.44
CA PHE A 395 13.54 -6.42 21.84
C PHE A 395 13.78 -7.75 21.12
N THR A 396 14.35 -7.65 19.92
CA THR A 396 14.81 -8.78 19.11
C THR A 396 16.11 -8.37 18.41
N ASP A 397 16.83 -9.36 17.90
CA ASP A 397 18.02 -9.25 17.09
C ASP A 397 17.70 -9.27 15.60
N HIS A 398 16.49 -9.68 15.23
CA HIS A 398 16.00 -9.62 13.86
C HIS A 398 14.48 -9.47 13.85
N LEU A 399 13.98 -8.39 13.25
CA LEU A 399 12.55 -8.13 13.13
C LEU A 399 11.94 -9.04 12.03
N PRO A 400 10.85 -9.79 12.29
CA PRO A 400 10.31 -10.77 11.34
C PRO A 400 9.49 -10.09 10.23
N ARG A 401 10.18 -9.36 9.35
CA ARG A 401 9.60 -8.82 8.12
C ARG A 401 9.55 -9.91 7.04
N ASN A 402 8.45 -9.98 6.30
CA ASN A 402 8.36 -10.84 5.13
C ASN A 402 9.13 -10.25 3.93
N SER A 403 9.16 -10.97 2.80
CA SER A 403 9.83 -10.52 1.55
C SER A 403 9.28 -9.21 0.95
N GLN A 404 8.16 -8.70 1.46
CA GLN A 404 7.59 -7.38 1.13
C GLN A 404 7.81 -6.35 2.25
N SER A 405 8.75 -6.61 3.18
CA SER A 405 9.05 -5.78 4.35
C SER A 405 7.87 -5.58 5.32
N LYS A 406 6.84 -6.43 5.29
CA LYS A 406 5.67 -6.36 6.19
C LYS A 406 5.86 -7.22 7.43
N ILE A 407 5.33 -6.75 8.56
CA ILE A 407 5.26 -7.49 9.82
C ILE A 407 3.88 -8.10 10.00
N SER A 408 3.83 -9.37 10.43
CA SER A 408 2.59 -10.05 10.77
C SER A 408 1.97 -9.45 12.03
N ARG A 409 0.73 -8.97 11.91
CA ARG A 409 -0.02 -8.43 13.06
C ARG A 409 -0.22 -9.48 14.16
N VAL A 410 -0.51 -10.72 13.77
CA VAL A 410 -0.72 -11.84 14.71
C VAL A 410 0.55 -12.11 15.52
N GLU A 411 1.70 -12.04 14.86
CA GLU A 411 3.00 -12.27 15.50
C GLU A 411 3.39 -11.13 16.45
N PHE A 412 3.14 -9.89 16.04
CA PHE A 412 3.29 -8.72 16.90
C PHE A 412 2.39 -8.80 18.15
N GLU A 413 1.10 -9.12 17.97
CA GLU A 413 0.16 -9.27 19.07
C GLU A 413 0.59 -10.40 20.03
N LYS A 414 1.04 -11.55 19.49
CA LYS A 414 1.59 -12.65 20.28
C LYS A 414 2.79 -12.20 21.11
N THR A 415 3.75 -11.51 20.50
CA THR A 415 4.97 -10.99 21.16
C THR A 415 4.63 -9.96 22.25
N CYS A 416 3.58 -9.16 22.04
CA CYS A 416 3.10 -8.23 23.06
C CYS A 416 2.53 -8.96 24.29
N LEU A 417 1.76 -10.03 24.07
CA LEU A 417 0.99 -10.70 25.12
C LEU A 417 1.75 -11.81 25.85
N HIS A 418 2.77 -12.40 25.21
CA HIS A 418 3.51 -13.54 25.75
C HIS A 418 5.00 -13.24 25.77
N PHE A 419 5.62 -13.39 26.95
CA PHE A 419 7.06 -13.30 27.11
C PHE A 419 7.69 -14.65 26.81
N ALA A 420 8.86 -14.66 26.17
CA ALA A 420 9.60 -15.89 25.94
C ALA A 420 10.13 -16.45 27.26
N THR A 421 9.91 -17.72 27.51
CA THR A 421 10.46 -18.49 28.65
C THR A 421 11.56 -19.44 28.22
N ASP A 422 11.68 -19.68 26.93
CA ASP A 422 12.52 -20.71 26.34
C ASP A 422 13.48 -20.14 25.29
N PRO A 423 14.57 -20.86 24.98
CA PRO A 423 15.40 -20.53 23.84
C PRO A 423 14.63 -20.62 22.53
N ILE A 424 15.07 -19.84 21.55
CA ILE A 424 14.68 -20.04 20.15
C ILE A 424 15.50 -21.23 19.64
N TRP A 425 14.93 -22.43 19.68
CA TRP A 425 15.56 -23.63 19.13
C TRP A 425 15.51 -23.61 17.60
N LEU A 426 16.65 -23.83 16.95
CA LEU A 426 16.82 -23.66 15.50
C LEU A 426 17.08 -24.99 14.79
N LEU A 427 17.96 -25.81 15.35
CA LEU A 427 18.43 -27.05 14.72
C LEU A 427 18.63 -28.14 15.76
N GLU A 428 18.44 -29.38 15.32
CA GLU A 428 18.69 -30.58 16.09
C GLU A 428 19.59 -31.51 15.29
N SER A 429 20.59 -32.09 15.95
CA SER A 429 21.58 -32.96 15.33
C SER A 429 22.06 -34.04 16.31
N VAL A 430 22.79 -35.03 15.79
CA VAL A 430 23.37 -36.11 16.59
C VAL A 430 24.85 -36.23 16.29
N GLU A 431 25.68 -36.27 17.33
CA GLU A 431 27.14 -36.41 17.21
C GLU A 431 27.69 -37.31 18.32
N ALA A 432 28.34 -38.42 17.97
CA ALA A 432 29.01 -39.32 18.93
C ALA A 432 28.14 -39.71 20.16
N ASP A 433 26.89 -40.14 19.89
CA ASP A 433 25.82 -40.47 20.85
C ASP A 433 25.27 -39.29 21.66
N TRP A 434 25.62 -38.06 21.33
CA TRP A 434 25.00 -36.86 21.88
C TRP A 434 23.89 -36.39 20.97
N GLN A 435 22.70 -36.22 21.54
CA GLN A 435 21.66 -35.38 20.96
C GLN A 435 22.04 -33.91 21.18
N ILE A 436 22.04 -33.10 20.14
CA ILE A 436 22.44 -31.70 20.21
C ILE A 436 21.30 -30.81 19.73
N PHE A 437 20.95 -29.84 20.55
CA PHE A 437 19.98 -28.80 20.25
C PHE A 437 20.71 -27.46 20.16
N HIS A 438 20.70 -26.86 18.97
CA HIS A 438 21.20 -25.52 18.75
C HIS A 438 20.07 -24.52 18.88
N GLY A 439 20.31 -23.44 19.62
CA GLY A 439 19.34 -22.38 19.79
C GLY A 439 19.99 -21.05 20.10
N LYS A 440 19.14 -20.09 20.43
CA LYS A 440 19.55 -18.74 20.77
C LYS A 440 18.74 -18.22 21.95
N VAL A 441 19.39 -17.52 22.87
CA VAL A 441 18.70 -16.88 23.99
C VAL A 441 17.98 -15.63 23.48
N PRO A 442 16.64 -15.55 23.59
CA PRO A 442 15.90 -14.36 23.19
C PRO A 442 16.35 -13.14 24.00
N LEU A 443 16.43 -11.96 23.38
CA LEU A 443 16.68 -10.70 24.10
C LEU A 443 15.59 -10.37 25.13
N ASP A 444 14.36 -10.82 24.87
CA ASP A 444 13.16 -10.57 25.66
C ASP A 444 12.75 -11.72 26.59
N LEU A 445 13.70 -12.58 26.96
CA LEU A 445 13.45 -13.65 27.93
C LEU A 445 12.87 -13.09 29.23
N ALA A 446 11.78 -13.71 29.72
CA ALA A 446 11.00 -13.24 30.86
C ALA A 446 11.83 -13.03 32.15
N TYR A 447 12.92 -13.79 32.28
CA TYR A 447 13.77 -13.84 33.48
C TYR A 447 14.81 -12.71 33.55
N PHE A 448 14.93 -11.86 32.53
CA PHE A 448 15.82 -10.68 32.59
C PHE A 448 15.20 -9.48 33.31
N GLY A 449 13.93 -9.59 33.73
CA GLY A 449 13.28 -8.63 34.61
C GLY A 449 13.57 -8.89 36.10
N GLY A 450 13.35 -7.89 36.95
CA GLY A 450 13.43 -8.06 38.41
C GLY A 450 14.87 -8.27 38.91
N HIS A 451 15.16 -9.44 39.48
CA HIS A 451 16.42 -9.73 40.17
C HIS A 451 17.67 -9.62 39.27
N PHE A 452 17.54 -9.83 37.96
CA PHE A 452 18.64 -9.76 36.99
C PHE A 452 18.60 -8.49 36.11
N ALA A 453 17.82 -7.48 36.50
CA ALA A 453 17.58 -6.29 35.68
C ALA A 453 18.85 -5.47 35.35
N ASN A 454 19.85 -5.46 36.25
CA ASN A 454 21.10 -4.71 36.06
C ASN A 454 22.23 -5.55 35.44
N PHE A 455 22.10 -6.87 35.45
CA PHE A 455 23.05 -7.79 34.82
C PHE A 455 22.28 -8.97 34.24
N PRO A 456 21.74 -8.82 33.02
CA PRO A 456 20.93 -9.87 32.40
C PRO A 456 21.74 -11.15 32.19
N LEU A 457 21.27 -12.22 32.81
CA LEU A 457 21.76 -13.59 32.66
C LEU A 457 20.60 -14.58 32.79
N VAL A 458 20.76 -15.76 32.22
CA VAL A 458 19.82 -16.87 32.39
C VAL A 458 20.07 -17.51 33.75
N PRO A 459 19.07 -17.58 34.65
CA PRO A 459 19.27 -18.22 35.95
C PRO A 459 19.52 -19.71 35.79
N GLY A 460 20.41 -20.29 36.61
CA GLY A 460 20.71 -21.73 36.53
C GLY A 460 19.48 -22.64 36.67
N VAL A 461 18.47 -22.25 37.46
CA VAL A 461 17.20 -22.99 37.57
C VAL A 461 16.40 -23.01 36.27
N VAL A 462 16.51 -21.96 35.45
CA VAL A 462 15.88 -21.87 34.13
C VAL A 462 16.65 -22.72 33.14
N GLU A 463 17.99 -22.71 33.19
CA GLU A 463 18.82 -23.62 32.38
C GLU A 463 18.45 -25.09 32.65
N MET A 464 18.19 -25.45 33.92
CA MET A 464 17.75 -26.80 34.27
C MET A 464 16.36 -27.13 33.73
N GLN A 465 15.44 -26.16 33.72
CA GLN A 465 14.12 -26.36 33.10
C GLN A 465 14.27 -26.73 31.62
N TRP A 466 15.09 -25.98 30.87
CA TRP A 466 15.32 -26.26 29.45
C TRP A 466 15.96 -27.63 29.22
N VAL A 467 16.85 -28.08 30.11
CA VAL A 467 17.41 -29.43 30.10
C VAL A 467 16.31 -30.47 30.28
N MET A 468 15.42 -30.29 31.26
CA MET A 468 14.32 -31.22 31.52
C MET A 468 13.35 -31.29 30.34
N ASP A 469 12.98 -30.15 29.76
CA ASP A 469 12.07 -30.09 28.61
C ASP A 469 12.65 -30.84 27.40
N LYS A 470 13.98 -30.72 27.17
CA LYS A 470 14.65 -31.47 26.10
C LYS A 470 14.85 -32.94 26.43
N ILE A 471 14.97 -33.32 27.70
CA ILE A 471 14.92 -34.74 28.10
C ILE A 471 13.55 -35.34 27.79
N HIS A 472 12.46 -34.64 28.12
CA HIS A 472 11.11 -35.08 27.79
C HIS A 472 10.92 -35.21 26.28
N SER A 473 11.39 -34.22 25.51
CA SER A 473 11.39 -34.27 24.05
C SER A 473 12.19 -35.44 23.49
N TYR A 474 13.35 -35.77 24.10
CA TYR A 474 14.20 -36.88 23.67
C TYR A 474 13.50 -38.25 23.83
N PHE A 475 12.75 -38.44 24.92
CA PHE A 475 12.01 -39.68 25.15
C PHE A 475 10.61 -39.70 24.52
N GLY A 476 10.08 -38.56 24.10
CA GLY A 476 8.70 -38.42 23.63
C GLY A 476 7.66 -38.54 24.75
N GLU A 477 8.07 -38.50 26.01
CA GLU A 477 7.21 -38.59 27.18
C GLU A 477 7.81 -37.84 28.38
N GLU A 478 6.96 -37.48 29.34
CA GLU A 478 7.42 -36.87 30.58
C GLU A 478 8.16 -37.88 31.46
N LYS A 479 9.43 -37.60 31.76
CA LYS A 479 10.28 -38.41 32.64
C LYS A 479 10.42 -37.72 33.98
N ALA A 480 10.11 -38.46 35.05
CA ALA A 480 10.29 -37.97 36.40
C ALA A 480 11.78 -37.87 36.76
N VAL A 481 12.21 -36.68 37.16
CA VAL A 481 13.59 -36.41 37.57
C VAL A 481 13.73 -36.63 39.07
N ALA A 482 14.63 -37.54 39.46
CA ALA A 482 14.92 -37.81 40.87
C ALA A 482 15.81 -36.72 41.48
N ARG A 483 16.90 -36.36 40.80
CA ARG A 483 17.87 -35.34 41.22
C ARG A 483 18.84 -34.96 40.09
N PHE A 484 19.58 -33.89 40.32
CA PHE A 484 20.74 -33.49 39.52
C PHE A 484 22.03 -33.80 40.29
N ASP A 485 22.95 -34.55 39.67
CA ASP A 485 24.27 -34.88 40.21
C ASP A 485 25.35 -34.07 39.47
N ASN A 486 26.43 -33.68 40.18
CA ASN A 486 27.60 -32.98 39.62
C ASN A 486 27.30 -31.70 38.83
N LEU A 487 26.28 -30.94 39.24
CA LEU A 487 25.90 -29.69 38.59
C LEU A 487 27.00 -28.62 38.74
N LYS A 488 27.44 -28.05 37.61
CA LYS A 488 28.44 -26.98 37.55
C LYS A 488 28.00 -25.89 36.60
N PHE A 489 28.06 -24.64 37.05
CA PHE A 489 27.92 -23.44 36.24
C PHE A 489 29.29 -22.76 36.13
N GLN A 490 29.82 -22.63 34.92
CA GLN A 490 31.18 -22.15 34.65
C GLN A 490 31.19 -20.81 33.92
N LYS A 491 30.18 -20.56 33.09
CA LYS A 491 29.99 -19.28 32.37
C LYS A 491 28.54 -18.88 32.39
N PHE A 492 28.31 -17.57 32.28
CA PHE A 492 26.96 -17.03 32.16
C PHE A 492 26.46 -17.18 30.75
N LEU A 493 25.23 -17.64 30.63
CA LEU A 493 24.46 -17.52 29.43
C LEU A 493 23.67 -16.19 29.46
N ARG A 494 23.79 -15.38 28.42
CA ARG A 494 23.35 -13.97 28.37
C ARG A 494 22.35 -13.74 27.23
N PRO A 495 21.61 -12.61 27.23
CA PRO A 495 20.69 -12.28 26.14
C PRO A 495 21.39 -12.31 24.77
N ASN A 496 20.76 -12.88 23.74
CA ASN A 496 21.30 -13.02 22.38
C ASN A 496 22.45 -14.04 22.21
N ASP A 497 22.86 -14.77 23.25
CA ASP A 497 23.87 -15.82 23.08
C ASP A 497 23.32 -16.97 22.23
N GLU A 498 24.11 -17.42 21.27
CA GLU A 498 23.94 -18.74 20.68
C GLU A 498 24.29 -19.80 21.71
N LEU A 499 23.47 -20.85 21.79
CA LEU A 499 23.64 -21.92 22.75
C LEU A 499 23.51 -23.30 22.11
N GLU A 500 24.23 -24.24 22.69
CA GLU A 500 24.21 -25.65 22.32
C GLU A 500 23.89 -26.45 23.59
N LEU A 501 22.75 -27.13 23.61
CA LEU A 501 22.41 -28.10 24.64
C LEU A 501 22.64 -29.51 24.11
N ARG A 502 23.56 -30.23 24.74
CA ARG A 502 23.89 -31.62 24.42
C ARG A 502 23.33 -32.53 25.49
N LEU A 503 22.67 -33.61 25.08
CA LEU A 503 22.15 -34.67 25.94
C LEU A 503 22.74 -36.03 25.52
N LYS A 504 23.18 -36.85 26.47
CA LYS A 504 23.62 -38.23 26.22
C LYS A 504 22.99 -39.17 27.22
N TRP A 505 22.24 -40.14 26.70
CA TRP A 505 21.57 -41.13 27.51
C TRP A 505 22.54 -42.23 27.98
N GLU A 506 22.54 -42.52 29.28
CA GLU A 506 23.28 -43.63 29.88
C GLU A 506 22.29 -44.65 30.48
N GLU A 507 21.76 -45.51 29.60
CA GLU A 507 20.70 -46.48 29.94
C GLU A 507 21.01 -47.34 31.16
N SER A 508 22.22 -47.87 31.27
CA SER A 508 22.64 -48.75 32.38
C SER A 508 22.61 -48.10 33.76
N LYS A 509 22.53 -46.76 33.82
CA LYS A 509 22.54 -45.97 35.06
C LYS A 509 21.28 -45.11 35.23
N ASN A 510 20.30 -45.26 34.34
CA ASN A 510 19.08 -44.47 34.28
C ASN A 510 19.33 -42.94 34.41
N ARG A 511 20.34 -42.43 33.67
CA ARG A 511 20.75 -41.03 33.78
C ARG A 511 21.04 -40.37 32.42
N MET A 512 20.74 -39.09 32.33
CA MET A 512 21.09 -38.25 31.18
C MET A 512 22.26 -37.34 31.54
N ALA A 513 23.38 -37.45 30.81
CA ALA A 513 24.43 -36.44 30.89
C ALA A 513 24.05 -35.23 30.04
N PHE A 514 24.29 -34.01 30.54
CA PHE A 514 24.05 -32.80 29.77
C PHE A 514 25.22 -31.83 29.78
N GLN A 515 25.36 -31.10 28.67
CA GLN A 515 26.29 -29.97 28.53
C GLN A 515 25.56 -28.83 27.83
N LEU A 516 25.53 -27.67 28.47
CA LEU A 516 25.07 -26.41 27.90
C LEU A 516 26.31 -25.58 27.55
N LYS A 517 26.43 -25.14 26.30
CA LYS A 517 27.58 -24.35 25.81
C LYS A 517 27.13 -23.05 25.16
N THR A 518 28.02 -22.07 25.16
CA THR A 518 27.95 -20.85 24.33
C THR A 518 29.35 -20.53 23.82
N GLY A 519 29.47 -20.06 22.56
CA GLY A 519 30.79 -19.75 21.97
C GLY A 519 31.80 -20.91 22.01
N GLY A 520 31.33 -22.16 22.01
CA GLY A 520 32.17 -23.36 22.13
C GLY A 520 32.59 -23.73 23.55
N GLU A 521 32.26 -22.92 24.56
CA GLU A 521 32.65 -23.12 25.95
C GLU A 521 31.48 -23.58 26.83
N ILE A 522 31.76 -24.40 27.85
CA ILE A 522 30.74 -24.95 28.74
C ILE A 522 30.23 -23.86 29.70
N CYS A 523 28.93 -23.60 29.64
CA CYS A 523 28.20 -22.73 30.56
C CYS A 523 27.67 -23.52 31.76
N GLY A 524 27.01 -24.64 31.48
CA GLY A 524 26.38 -25.52 32.46
C GLY A 524 26.65 -26.98 32.12
N SER A 525 26.82 -27.83 33.12
CA SER A 525 26.94 -29.28 32.91
C SER A 525 26.54 -30.06 34.14
N GLY A 526 26.07 -31.29 33.94
CA GLY A 526 25.73 -32.19 35.04
C GLY A 526 25.14 -33.51 34.55
N LEU A 527 24.58 -34.26 35.49
CA LEU A 527 23.90 -35.53 35.26
C LEU A 527 22.48 -35.42 35.82
N VAL A 528 21.47 -35.76 35.03
CA VAL A 528 20.08 -35.84 35.46
C VAL A 528 19.74 -37.30 35.72
N VAL A 529 19.42 -37.65 36.95
CA VAL A 529 19.02 -39.02 37.32
C VAL A 529 17.51 -39.13 37.21
N LEU A 530 17.03 -40.10 36.43
CA LEU A 530 15.60 -40.34 36.19
C LEU A 530 15.10 -41.45 37.13
N LEU A 531 13.79 -41.43 37.43
CA LEU A 531 13.12 -42.47 38.22
C LEU A 531 12.81 -43.73 37.39
#